data_AF-A0A1X1U6B2-F1
#
_entry.id   AF-A0A1X1U6B2-F1
#
_cell.length_a   1.000
_cell.length_b   1.000
_cell.length_c   1.000
_cell.angle_alpha   90.00
_cell.angle_beta   90.00
_cell.angle_gamma   90.00
#
_symmetry.space_group_name_H-M   'P 1'
#
loop_
_entity.id
_entity.type
_entity.pdbx_description
1 polymer ?
#
loop_
_entity_poly.entity_id
_entity_poly.type
_entity_poly.pdbx_seq_one_letter_code
_entity_poly.pdbx_strand_id
1 'polypeptide(L)'
;MSTSQSRDDSFQNLIALCPGCQEKEIDPQSIRRYKRNLGILNSRYSAFERRLFDQIAETGRRSFVVQAGLEIPLLHAVGDGFLKRIEPSPVPTQRDEPTHYRYEVADAGLEFVGRYVRGEDI
;
A
#
# COMPACT_ATOMS: atom_id res chain seq x y z
N MET A 1 14.45 6.68 49.89
CA MET A 1 14.94 5.35 49.43
C MET A 1 13.72 4.62 48.87
N SER A 2 13.61 4.58 47.52
CA SER A 2 13.66 3.36 46.68
C SER A 2 12.55 2.35 46.98
N THR A 3 11.68 1.91 46.06
CA THR A 3 11.76 1.79 44.59
C THR A 3 10.35 1.75 43.99
N SER A 4 10.25 2.16 42.73
CA SER A 4 9.06 2.24 41.88
C SER A 4 8.43 0.87 41.59
N GLN A 5 7.13 0.73 41.89
CA GLN A 5 6.28 -0.33 41.35
C GLN A 5 6.09 -0.12 39.83
N SER A 6 6.82 -0.86 39.01
CA SER A 6 6.53 -0.95 37.58
C SER A 6 5.24 -1.74 37.39
N ARG A 7 4.26 -1.11 36.75
CA ARG A 7 3.00 -1.74 36.32
C ARG A 7 3.30 -2.82 35.28
N ASP A 8 2.52 -3.88 35.38
CA ASP A 8 2.53 -5.08 34.57
C ASP A 8 2.12 -4.74 33.12
N ASP A 9 3.10 -4.40 32.27
CA ASP A 9 2.90 -4.21 30.84
C ASP A 9 2.82 -5.58 30.16
N SER A 10 1.68 -6.25 30.32
CA SER A 10 1.37 -7.45 29.55
C SER A 10 1.27 -7.06 28.06
N PHE A 11 2.35 -7.27 27.31
CA PHE A 11 2.39 -7.06 25.87
C PHE A 11 1.54 -8.14 25.19
N GLN A 12 0.22 -7.94 25.13
CA GLN A 12 -0.74 -8.87 24.51
C GLN A 12 -0.57 -8.99 22.98
N ASN A 13 0.30 -8.18 22.36
CA ASN A 13 0.66 -8.23 20.94
C ASN A 13 2.12 -8.64 20.70
N LEU A 14 2.71 -9.43 21.61
CA LEU A 14 4.03 -9.99 21.38
C LEU A 14 3.89 -11.23 20.47
N ILE A 15 4.42 -11.14 19.24
CA ILE A 15 4.61 -12.33 18.41
C ILE A 15 5.76 -13.13 19.05
N ALA A 16 5.42 -14.02 19.97
CA ALA A 16 6.38 -14.95 20.57
C ALA A 16 6.72 -16.04 19.54
N LEU A 17 7.79 -15.84 18.79
CA LEU A 17 8.40 -16.90 18.01
C LEU A 17 8.92 -17.96 19.00
N CYS A 18 8.43 -19.19 18.83
CA CYS A 18 8.55 -20.33 19.74
C CYS A 18 9.91 -20.43 20.47
N PRO A 19 9.92 -20.65 21.80
CA PRO A 19 11.16 -20.76 22.58
C PRO A 19 12.01 -22.02 22.26
N GLY A 20 11.49 -22.94 21.44
CA GLY A 20 12.22 -24.14 20.99
C GLY A 20 12.75 -24.09 19.56
N CYS A 21 12.53 -22.99 18.82
CA CYS A 21 12.98 -22.85 17.44
C CYS A 21 14.33 -22.11 17.40
N GLN A 22 15.42 -22.85 17.26
CA GLN A 22 16.76 -22.29 17.08
C GLN A 22 16.89 -21.42 15.81
N GLU A 23 17.52 -20.27 15.98
CA GLU A 23 18.39 -19.57 15.01
C GLU A 23 17.82 -19.17 13.65
N LYS A 24 16.65 -18.53 13.64
CA LYS A 24 16.38 -17.52 12.60
C LYS A 24 16.11 -16.20 13.28
N GLU A 25 17.20 -15.55 13.73
CA GLU A 25 17.12 -14.12 14.01
C GLU A 25 16.55 -13.46 12.75
N ILE A 26 15.41 -12.79 12.91
CA ILE A 26 14.90 -11.96 11.82
C ILE A 26 15.98 -10.92 11.58
N ASP A 27 16.51 -10.92 10.36
CA ASP A 27 17.54 -9.98 9.95
C ASP A 27 17.13 -8.55 10.38
N PRO A 28 17.96 -7.87 11.20
CA PRO A 28 17.65 -6.53 11.66
C PRO A 28 17.39 -5.54 10.52
N GLN A 29 17.99 -5.76 9.35
CA GLN A 29 17.72 -4.95 8.16
C GLN A 29 16.30 -5.17 7.65
N SER A 30 15.81 -6.41 7.62
CA SER A 30 14.42 -6.76 7.30
C SER A 30 13.41 -6.10 8.24
N ILE A 31 13.71 -6.03 9.55
CA ILE A 31 12.86 -5.30 10.52
C ILE A 31 12.83 -3.80 10.24
N ARG A 32 13.99 -3.19 9.92
CA ARG A 32 14.08 -1.75 9.59
C ARG A 32 13.31 -1.42 8.32
N ARG A 33 13.45 -2.25 7.28
CA ARG A 33 12.68 -2.13 6.03
C ARG A 33 11.19 -2.23 6.30
N TYR A 34 10.76 -3.24 7.06
CA TYR A 34 9.36 -3.40 7.46
C TYR A 34 8.82 -2.17 8.19
N LYS A 35 9.56 -1.62 9.17
CA LYS A 35 9.14 -0.41 9.91
C LYS A 35 9.07 0.84 9.04
N ARG A 36 10.04 1.04 8.14
CA ARG A 36 10.06 2.15 7.19
C ARG A 36 8.86 2.06 6.23
N ASN A 37 8.63 0.89 5.67
CA ASN A 37 7.49 0.62 4.81
C ASN A 37 6.17 0.77 5.59
N LEU A 38 6.10 0.36 6.86
CA LEU A 38 4.92 0.58 7.70
C LEU A 38 4.56 2.06 7.84
N GLY A 39 5.55 2.94 7.95
CA GLY A 39 5.33 4.39 8.01
C GLY A 39 4.68 4.92 6.74
N ILE A 40 5.19 4.50 5.58
CA ILE A 40 4.64 4.87 4.26
C ILE A 40 3.26 4.24 4.06
N LEU A 41 3.10 2.96 4.41
CA LEU A 41 1.88 2.19 4.17
C LEU A 41 0.73 2.53 5.11
N ASN A 42 0.98 2.82 6.39
CA ASN A 42 -0.08 3.14 7.35
C ASN A 42 -0.56 4.58 7.27
N SER A 43 0.18 5.49 6.63
CA SER A 43 -0.18 6.91 6.61
C SER A 43 -0.45 7.48 5.22
N ARG A 44 0.21 6.98 4.17
CA ARG A 44 0.07 7.53 2.81
C ARG A 44 -1.00 6.82 2.00
N TYR A 45 -0.88 5.52 1.78
CA TYR A 45 -1.80 4.80 0.90
C TYR A 45 -3.00 4.21 1.64
N SER A 46 -4.19 4.38 1.06
CA SER A 46 -5.43 3.82 1.59
C SER A 46 -5.48 2.29 1.48
N ALA A 47 -6.39 1.65 2.21
CA ALA A 47 -6.63 0.20 2.05
C ALA A 47 -7.06 -0.16 0.62
N PHE A 48 -7.73 0.76 -0.07
CA PHE A 48 -8.15 0.58 -1.45
C PHE A 48 -6.94 0.56 -2.40
N GLU A 49 -6.04 1.53 -2.27
CA GLU A 49 -4.80 1.58 -3.05
C GLU A 49 -3.94 0.34 -2.84
N ARG A 50 -3.79 -0.11 -1.58
CA ARG A 50 -3.01 -1.32 -1.26
C ARG A 50 -3.56 -2.56 -1.97
N ARG A 51 -4.88 -2.77 -1.92
CA ARG A 51 -5.53 -3.87 -2.65
C ARG A 51 -5.39 -3.76 -4.15
N LEU A 52 -5.42 -2.53 -4.68
CA LEU A 52 -5.17 -2.29 -6.10
C LEU A 52 -3.73 -2.67 -6.48
N PHE A 53 -2.74 -2.33 -5.65
CA PHE A 53 -1.34 -2.71 -5.86
C PHE A 53 -1.16 -4.23 -5.84
N ASP A 54 -1.78 -4.92 -4.88
CA ASP A 54 -1.78 -6.39 -4.83
C ASP A 54 -2.35 -6.97 -6.12
N GLN A 55 -3.50 -6.45 -6.58
CA GLN A 55 -4.14 -6.90 -7.81
C GLN A 55 -3.26 -6.62 -9.05
N ILE A 56 -2.57 -5.48 -9.11
CA ILE A 56 -1.65 -5.16 -10.21
C ILE A 56 -0.48 -6.15 -10.22
N ALA A 57 0.07 -6.50 -9.05
CA ALA A 57 1.16 -7.47 -8.95
C ALA A 57 0.73 -8.88 -9.38
N GLU A 58 -0.45 -9.33 -8.96
CA GLU A 58 -0.98 -10.65 -9.27
C GLU A 58 -1.33 -10.81 -10.75
N THR A 59 -1.95 -9.79 -11.34
CA THR A 59 -2.53 -9.89 -12.69
C THR A 59 -1.65 -9.28 -13.78
N GLY A 60 -0.67 -8.44 -13.42
CA GLY A 60 0.09 -7.62 -14.35
C GLY A 60 -0.76 -6.60 -15.12
N ARG A 61 -2.01 -6.36 -14.69
CA ARG A 61 -2.97 -5.52 -15.40
C ARG A 61 -2.51 -4.06 -15.38
N ARG A 62 -2.38 -3.47 -16.56
CA ARG A 62 -1.92 -2.08 -16.74
C ARG A 62 -3.02 -1.04 -16.89
N SER A 63 -4.28 -1.46 -16.98
CA SER A 63 -5.39 -0.52 -17.12
C SER A 63 -6.65 -1.02 -16.44
N PHE A 64 -7.35 -0.16 -15.72
CA PHE A 64 -8.58 -0.50 -15.02
C PHE A 64 -9.58 0.65 -15.06
N VAL A 65 -10.84 0.33 -14.79
CA VAL A 65 -11.95 1.27 -14.78
C VAL A 65 -12.49 1.34 -13.36
N VAL A 66 -12.68 2.55 -12.87
CA VAL A 66 -13.10 2.84 -11.50
C VAL A 66 -14.40 3.63 -11.59
N GLN A 67 -15.39 3.27 -10.78
CA GLN A 67 -16.64 4.04 -10.70
C GLN A 67 -16.37 5.43 -10.12
N ALA A 68 -17.10 6.44 -10.59
CA ALA A 68 -17.05 7.77 -9.99
C ALA A 68 -17.41 7.73 -8.49
N GLY A 69 -16.71 8.54 -7.69
CA GLY A 69 -16.68 8.49 -6.23
C GLY A 69 -15.52 7.65 -5.66
N LEU A 70 -14.96 6.71 -6.43
CA LEU A 70 -13.82 5.88 -6.00
C LEU A 70 -12.46 6.39 -6.53
N GLU A 71 -12.42 7.54 -7.20
CA GLU A 71 -11.19 8.22 -7.63
C GLU A 71 -10.43 8.87 -6.46
N ILE A 72 -11.13 9.35 -5.43
CA ILE A 72 -10.52 10.05 -4.30
C ILE A 72 -9.51 9.16 -3.57
N PRO A 73 -9.82 7.88 -3.26
CA PRO A 73 -8.85 6.96 -2.70
C PRO A 73 -7.58 6.78 -3.52
N LEU A 74 -7.56 7.10 -4.82
CA LEU A 74 -6.42 6.90 -5.72
C LEU A 74 -5.53 8.14 -5.87
N LEU A 75 -5.87 9.25 -5.21
CA LEU A 75 -5.17 10.52 -5.42
C LEU A 75 -3.69 10.47 -5.01
N HIS A 76 -3.31 9.65 -4.02
CA HIS A 76 -1.89 9.50 -3.67
C HIS A 76 -1.14 8.75 -4.77
N ALA A 77 -1.65 7.59 -5.21
CA ALA A 77 -1.05 6.84 -6.32
C ALA A 77 -0.98 7.65 -7.64
N VAL A 78 -1.95 8.54 -7.89
CA VAL A 78 -1.90 9.49 -9.02
C VAL A 78 -0.85 10.58 -8.78
N GLY A 79 -0.83 11.18 -7.60
CA GLY A 79 0.13 12.23 -7.23
C GLY A 79 1.58 11.74 -7.24
N ASP A 80 1.79 10.45 -6.93
CA ASP A 80 3.08 9.77 -6.98
C ASP A 80 3.45 9.29 -8.39
N GLY A 81 2.58 9.50 -9.38
CA GLY A 81 2.82 9.17 -10.78
C GLY A 81 2.76 7.66 -11.07
N PHE A 82 2.25 6.85 -10.15
CA PHE A 82 2.07 5.41 -10.35
C PHE A 82 0.87 5.11 -11.24
N LEU A 83 -0.15 5.96 -11.14
CA LEU A 83 -1.37 5.88 -11.93
C LEU A 83 -1.53 7.16 -12.75
N LYS A 84 -1.99 7.00 -13.99
CA LYS A 84 -2.40 8.08 -14.86
C LYS A 84 -3.89 7.94 -15.16
N ARG A 85 -4.66 8.97 -14.84
CA ARG A 85 -6.06 9.03 -15.27
C ARG A 85 -6.08 9.31 -16.76
N ILE A 86 -6.71 8.41 -17.51
CA ILE A 86 -7.02 8.62 -18.92
C ILE A 86 -8.40 9.24 -18.95
N GLU A 87 -8.46 10.53 -19.27
CA GLU A 87 -9.74 11.17 -19.56
C GLU A 87 -10.41 10.39 -20.69
N PRO A 88 -11.67 9.98 -20.53
CA PRO A 88 -12.40 9.44 -21.68
C PRO A 88 -12.35 10.49 -22.78
N SER A 89 -12.01 10.06 -24.00
CA SER A 89 -12.16 10.90 -25.20
C SER A 89 -13.54 11.56 -25.14
N PRO A 90 -13.65 12.88 -25.36
CA PRO A 90 -14.92 13.58 -25.18
C PRO A 90 -15.91 13.09 -26.23
N VAL A 91 -16.69 12.07 -25.87
CA VAL A 91 -17.94 11.78 -26.58
C VAL A 91 -18.92 12.82 -26.07
N PRO A 92 -19.50 13.67 -26.94
CA PRO A 92 -20.40 14.73 -26.53
C PRO A 92 -21.75 14.10 -26.15
N THR A 93 -21.86 13.55 -24.96
CA THR A 93 -23.13 13.18 -24.34
C THR A 93 -23.52 14.25 -23.33
N GLN A 94 -24.36 15.14 -23.82
CA GLN A 94 -25.26 16.05 -23.13
C GLN A 94 -25.44 15.74 -21.62
N ARG A 95 -24.87 16.58 -20.74
CA ARG A 95 -25.21 16.72 -19.30
C ARG A 95 -25.02 15.52 -18.35
N ASP A 96 -24.31 14.45 -18.70
CA ASP A 96 -24.00 13.40 -17.74
C ASP A 96 -22.60 13.55 -17.13
N GLU A 97 -22.52 13.58 -15.80
CA GLU A 97 -21.26 13.43 -15.09
C GLU A 97 -20.64 12.07 -15.44
N PRO A 98 -19.30 11.97 -15.53
CA PRO A 98 -18.65 10.71 -15.83
C PRO A 98 -19.03 9.67 -14.77
N THR A 99 -19.63 8.55 -15.19
CA THR A 99 -19.97 7.46 -14.26
C THR A 99 -18.75 6.61 -13.91
N HIS A 100 -17.71 6.67 -14.75
CA HIS A 100 -16.49 5.87 -14.63
C HIS A 100 -15.26 6.64 -15.10
N TYR A 101 -14.11 6.32 -14.51
CA TYR A 101 -12.80 6.82 -14.89
C TYR A 101 -11.88 5.67 -15.27
N ARG A 102 -11.11 5.86 -16.34
CA ARG A 102 -10.07 4.91 -16.75
C ARG A 102 -8.73 5.35 -16.18
N TYR A 103 -7.98 4.38 -15.68
CA TYR A 103 -6.61 4.59 -15.20
C TYR A 103 -5.66 3.64 -15.91
N GLU A 104 -4.45 4.13 -16.15
CA GLU A 104 -3.32 3.34 -16.63
C GLU A 104 -2.21 3.35 -15.58
N VAL A 105 -1.56 2.19 -15.41
CA VAL A 105 -0.41 2.03 -14.54
C VAL A 105 0.83 2.51 -15.30
N ALA A 106 1.54 3.48 -14.75
CA ALA A 106 2.80 3.95 -15.31
C ALA A 106 3.93 2.94 -15.01
N ASP A 107 5.04 3.02 -15.75
CA ASP A 107 6.20 2.17 -15.51
C ASP A 107 6.75 2.33 -14.08
N ALA A 108 6.76 3.56 -13.55
CA ALA A 108 7.11 3.84 -12.15
C ALA A 108 6.16 3.14 -11.16
N GLY A 109 4.87 3.02 -11.51
CA GLY A 109 3.88 2.29 -10.72
C GLY A 109 4.14 0.78 -10.74
N LEU A 110 4.54 0.22 -11.89
CA LEU A 110 4.91 -1.20 -11.98
C LEU A 110 6.17 -1.51 -11.17
N GLU A 111 7.18 -0.65 -11.23
CA GLU A 111 8.39 -0.79 -10.42
C GLU A 111 8.08 -0.72 -8.93
N PHE A 112 7.28 0.28 -8.53
CA PHE A 112 6.82 0.44 -7.15
C PHE A 112 6.07 -0.80 -6.67
N VAL A 113 5.09 -1.29 -7.43
CA VAL A 113 4.29 -2.47 -7.07
C VAL A 113 5.18 -3.72 -6.94
N GLY A 114 6.18 -3.88 -7.82
CA GLY A 114 7.16 -4.96 -7.73
C GLY A 114 7.99 -4.91 -6.44
N ARG A 115 8.47 -3.72 -6.06
CA ARG A 115 9.19 -3.51 -4.79
C ARG A 115 8.27 -3.70 -3.59
N TYR A 116 7.04 -3.21 -3.69
CA TYR A 116 5.99 -3.28 -2.68
C TYR A 116 5.67 -4.73 -2.29
N VAL A 117 5.38 -5.60 -3.26
CA VAL A 117 5.04 -7.01 -2.99
C VAL A 117 6.24 -7.82 -2.50
N ARG A 118 7.46 -7.47 -2.92
CA ARG A 118 8.69 -8.11 -2.44
C ARG A 118 9.17 -7.60 -1.08
N GLY A 119 8.52 -6.58 -0.51
CA GLY A 119 8.93 -5.97 0.76
C GLY A 119 10.30 -5.30 0.67
N GLU A 120 10.70 -4.85 -0.52
CA GLU A 120 11.92 -4.10 -0.73
C GLU A 120 11.78 -2.68 -0.14
N ASP A 121 12.88 -1.97 0.07
CA ASP A 121 12.80 -0.55 0.43
C ASP A 121 12.03 0.19 -0.68
N ILE A 122 11.15 1.12 -0.29
CA ILE A 122 10.27 1.89 -1.18
C ILE A 122 10.70 3.35 -1.18
#